data_AF-A0A6N9BCF3-F1
#
_entry.id   AF-A0A6N9BCF3-F1
#
_cell.length_a   1.000
_cell.length_b   1.000
_cell.length_c   1.000
_cell.angle_alpha   90.00
_cell.angle_beta   90.00
_cell.angle_gamma   90.00
#
_symmetry.space_group_name_H-M   'P 1'
#
loop_
_entity.id
_entity.type
_entity.pdbx_description
1 polymer ?
#
loop_
_entity_poly.entity_id
_entity_poly.type
_entity_poly.pdbx_seq_one_letter_code
_entity_poly.pdbx_strand_id
1 'polypeptide(L)'
;MPGLTSQRRDCRLVLSRLGRSSIQTGFAEAERTRFRSLLALAAGSSYDGEREAALAAARRLAARHGMSLAEAARGGGEPEPVREESPFERMRRARAAARAHAFQESERRADEDRARFRAAWEDALRRGLDREEEEPPARRAGQGFVWRSRRRLEPVQHATVLLNETRLPFSEIAEITGLDRYAVVGLKLKLRDVI
;
A
#
# COMPACT_ATOMS: atom_id res chain seq x y z
N MET A 1 58.21 22.38 -40.49
CA MET A 1 58.17 21.50 -41.67
C MET A 1 58.94 20.23 -41.36
N PRO A 2 58.23 19.17 -40.94
CA PRO A 2 58.23 17.86 -41.61
C PRO A 2 56.76 17.49 -41.94
N GLY A 3 56.39 16.80 -43.01
CA GLY A 3 56.97 15.59 -43.59
C GLY A 3 55.88 14.51 -43.55
N LEU A 4 55.17 14.32 -44.67
CA LEU A 4 54.06 13.39 -44.86
C LEU A 4 54.50 11.91 -44.71
N THR A 5 53.62 11.06 -44.18
CA THR A 5 52.99 9.89 -44.85
C THR A 5 52.74 8.68 -43.93
N SER A 6 51.58 8.06 -44.18
CA SER A 6 51.27 6.64 -43.99
C SER A 6 51.00 6.12 -42.57
N GLN A 7 49.72 5.97 -42.23
CA GLN A 7 49.27 4.67 -41.73
C GLN A 7 47.83 4.38 -42.13
N ARG A 8 47.72 3.52 -43.15
CA ARG A 8 46.49 2.81 -43.52
C ARG A 8 45.97 2.01 -42.33
N ARG A 9 44.68 2.11 -42.04
CA ARG A 9 43.90 1.03 -41.44
C ARG A 9 42.60 0.89 -42.20
N ASP A 10 42.66 0.02 -43.20
CA ASP A 10 41.53 -0.65 -43.80
C ASP A 10 40.81 -1.46 -42.72
N CYS A 11 39.60 -1.05 -42.32
CA CYS A 11 38.67 -1.89 -41.59
C CYS A 11 37.44 -2.12 -42.47
N ARG A 12 37.58 -3.18 -43.27
CA ARG A 12 36.58 -3.76 -44.17
C ARG A 12 35.47 -4.43 -43.34
N LEU A 13 34.25 -3.97 -43.56
CA LEU A 13 32.99 -4.72 -43.58
C LEU A 13 32.77 -5.84 -42.54
N VAL A 14 31.78 -5.65 -41.67
CA VAL A 14 30.69 -6.64 -41.52
C VAL A 14 29.36 -5.89 -41.49
N LEU A 15 28.76 -5.80 -42.67
CA LEU A 15 27.32 -5.64 -42.86
C LEU A 15 26.62 -6.90 -42.34
N SER A 16 25.35 -6.70 -41.96
CA SER A 16 24.25 -7.68 -41.88
C SER A 16 23.97 -8.35 -40.52
N ARG A 17 22.92 -7.84 -39.86
CA ARG A 17 21.73 -8.59 -39.41
C ARG A 17 20.61 -7.56 -39.23
N LEU A 18 19.97 -7.16 -40.33
CA LEU A 18 18.64 -7.67 -40.71
C LEU A 18 17.67 -7.73 -39.52
N GLY A 19 17.27 -6.54 -39.07
CA GLY A 19 15.96 -6.28 -38.49
C GLY A 19 15.25 -5.23 -39.33
N ARG A 20 15.24 -5.40 -40.65
CA ARG A 20 14.37 -4.62 -41.54
C ARG A 20 12.96 -5.17 -41.30
N SER A 21 12.35 -4.74 -40.20
CA SER A 21 10.93 -4.96 -39.95
C SER A 21 10.22 -4.35 -41.16
N SER A 22 9.65 -5.24 -41.95
CA SER A 22 8.70 -4.91 -43.02
C SER A 22 7.83 -3.75 -42.56
N ILE A 23 7.72 -2.75 -43.42
CA ILE A 23 6.85 -1.60 -43.28
C ILE A 23 5.43 -2.14 -43.05
N GLN A 24 5.04 -2.37 -41.80
CA GLN A 24 3.64 -2.41 -41.43
C GLN A 24 3.22 -0.96 -41.45
N THR A 25 2.55 -0.59 -42.55
CA THR A 25 2.01 0.75 -42.87
C THR A 25 0.87 1.16 -41.91
N GLY A 26 1.02 0.88 -40.61
CA GLY A 26 0.02 1.14 -39.58
C GLY A 26 0.44 0.61 -38.22
N PHE A 27 -0.09 1.23 -37.16
CA PHE A 27 -0.01 0.65 -35.81
C PHE A 27 -0.70 -0.71 -35.76
N ALA A 28 -0.12 -1.65 -35.02
CA ALA A 28 -0.85 -2.81 -34.53
C ALA A 28 -1.96 -2.37 -33.55
N GLU A 29 -3.04 -3.14 -33.42
CA GLU A 29 -4.21 -2.73 -32.63
C GLU A 29 -3.86 -2.39 -31.17
N ALA A 30 -3.02 -3.20 -30.52
CA ALA A 30 -2.53 -2.93 -29.18
C ALA A 30 -1.71 -1.62 -29.08
N GLU A 31 -0.97 -1.26 -30.13
CA GLU A 31 -0.21 -0.01 -30.19
C GLU A 31 -1.14 1.19 -30.45
N ARG A 32 -2.23 1.01 -31.21
CA ARG A 32 -3.29 2.02 -31.37
C ARG A 32 -3.97 2.31 -30.03
N THR A 33 -4.33 1.27 -29.28
CA THR A 33 -4.92 1.42 -27.94
C THR A 33 -3.96 2.17 -27.03
N ARG A 34 -2.68 1.77 -26.99
CA ARG A 34 -1.65 2.46 -26.20
C ARG A 34 -1.52 3.93 -26.60
N PHE A 35 -1.50 4.23 -27.90
CA PHE A 35 -1.42 5.60 -28.41
C PHE A 35 -2.65 6.44 -27.98
N ARG A 36 -3.86 5.89 -28.07
CA ARG A 36 -5.08 6.56 -27.58
C ARG A 36 -5.05 6.81 -26.07
N SER A 37 -4.63 5.82 -25.28
CA SER A 37 -4.51 5.98 -23.83
C SER A 37 -3.54 7.09 -23.46
N LEU A 38 -2.43 7.26 -24.19
CA LEU A 38 -1.49 8.36 -23.98
C LEU A 38 -2.11 9.72 -24.31
N LEU A 39 -2.90 9.82 -25.39
CA LEU A 39 -3.61 11.06 -25.73
C LEU A 39 -4.70 11.40 -24.70
N ALA A 40 -5.46 10.40 -24.24
CA ALA A 40 -6.49 10.58 -23.22
C ALA A 40 -5.87 11.03 -21.88
N LEU A 41 -4.75 10.43 -21.48
CA LEU A 41 -4.00 10.84 -20.28
C LEU A 41 -3.50 12.28 -20.39
N ALA A 42 -2.96 12.67 -21.55
CA ALA A 42 -2.49 14.03 -21.79
C ALA A 42 -3.63 15.08 -21.78
N ALA A 43 -4.85 14.69 -22.17
CA ALA A 43 -6.02 15.57 -22.15
C ALA A 43 -6.68 15.66 -20.77
N GLY A 44 -6.64 14.57 -19.98
CA GLY A 44 -7.33 14.46 -18.70
C GLY A 44 -6.48 14.74 -17.45
N SER A 45 -5.15 14.77 -17.56
CA SER A 45 -4.29 15.05 -16.40
C SER A 45 -4.29 16.55 -16.04
N SER A 46 -4.40 16.85 -14.75
CA SER A 46 -4.28 18.22 -14.20
C SER A 46 -2.83 18.67 -13.98
N TYR A 47 -1.85 17.77 -14.16
CA TYR A 47 -0.44 18.04 -13.90
C TYR A 47 0.35 18.21 -15.21
N ASP A 48 1.02 19.35 -15.38
CA ASP A 48 1.74 19.68 -16.61
C ASP A 48 2.84 18.66 -16.94
N GLY A 49 3.60 18.20 -15.93
CA GLY A 49 4.65 17.20 -16.13
C GLY A 49 4.12 15.86 -16.66
N GLU A 50 2.94 15.42 -16.21
CA GLU A 50 2.30 14.20 -16.70
C GLU A 50 1.79 14.37 -18.13
N ARG A 51 1.19 15.52 -18.43
CA ARG A 51 0.74 15.87 -19.78
C ARG A 51 1.89 15.86 -20.77
N GLU A 52 2.99 16.52 -20.43
CA GLU A 52 4.19 16.57 -21.27
C GLU A 52 4.83 15.19 -21.45
N ALA A 53 4.94 14.41 -20.36
CA ALA A 53 5.47 13.05 -20.42
C ALA A 53 4.62 12.14 -21.32
N ALA A 54 3.30 12.22 -21.21
CA ALA A 54 2.35 11.46 -22.03
C ALA A 54 2.46 11.85 -23.52
N LEU A 55 2.52 13.15 -23.83
CA LEU A 55 2.72 13.63 -25.20
C LEU A 55 4.09 13.23 -25.76
N ALA A 56 5.15 13.29 -24.95
CA ALA A 56 6.49 12.86 -25.35
C ALA A 56 6.54 11.35 -25.63
N ALA A 57 5.83 10.55 -24.84
CA ALA A 57 5.67 9.12 -25.09
C ALA A 57 4.89 8.84 -26.38
N ALA A 58 3.78 9.57 -26.61
CA ALA A 58 2.99 9.47 -27.84
C ALA A 58 3.82 9.83 -29.08
N ARG A 59 4.61 10.91 -29.02
CA ARG A 59 5.54 11.32 -30.11
C ARG A 59 6.57 10.24 -30.41
N ARG A 60 7.18 9.64 -29.39
CA ARG A 60 8.14 8.53 -29.55
C ARG A 60 7.48 7.32 -30.22
N LEU A 61 6.25 7.00 -29.82
CA LEU A 61 5.50 5.89 -30.40
C LEU A 61 5.17 6.16 -31.88
N ALA A 62 4.68 7.36 -32.23
CA ALA A 62 4.43 7.74 -33.62
C ALA A 62 5.70 7.72 -34.50
N ALA A 63 6.82 8.26 -33.98
CA ALA A 63 8.10 8.29 -34.67
C ALA A 63 8.65 6.89 -34.99
N ARG A 64 8.43 5.90 -34.10
CA ARG A 64 8.82 4.50 -34.35
C ARG A 64 8.11 3.88 -35.57
N HIS A 65 6.93 4.37 -35.92
CA HIS A 65 6.17 3.93 -37.08
C HIS A 65 6.28 4.89 -38.28
N GLY A 66 7.16 5.89 -38.21
CA GLY A 66 7.36 6.87 -39.29
C GLY A 66 6.18 7.83 -39.49
N MET A 67 5.31 7.99 -38.49
CA MET A 67 4.12 8.85 -38.55
C MET A 67 4.30 10.13 -37.74
N SER A 68 3.63 11.21 -38.15
CA SER A 68 3.48 12.39 -37.30
C SER A 68 2.42 12.15 -36.21
N LEU A 69 2.49 12.87 -35.08
CA LEU A 69 1.49 12.74 -34.00
C LEU A 69 0.06 13.01 -34.47
N ALA A 70 -0.12 14.00 -35.36
CA ALA A 70 -1.42 14.33 -35.94
C ALA A 70 -1.93 13.26 -36.93
N GLU A 71 -1.03 12.63 -37.67
CA GLU A 71 -1.35 11.52 -38.58
C GLU A 71 -1.68 10.25 -37.82
N ALA A 72 -0.93 9.93 -36.77
CA ALA A 72 -1.20 8.85 -35.84
C ALA A 72 -2.55 9.02 -35.12
N ALA A 73 -2.93 10.24 -34.77
CA ALA A 73 -4.22 10.55 -34.15
C ALA A 73 -5.40 10.36 -35.11
N ARG A 74 -5.23 10.68 -36.41
CA ARG A 74 -6.26 10.47 -37.45
C ARG A 74 -6.50 8.99 -37.76
N GLY A 75 -5.48 8.14 -37.59
CA GLY A 75 -5.58 6.68 -37.76
C GLY A 75 -6.23 5.94 -36.58
N GLY A 76 -6.58 6.65 -35.50
CA GLY A 76 -7.39 6.10 -34.42
C GLY A 76 -8.79 5.82 -34.95
N GLY A 77 -9.06 4.56 -35.30
CA GLY A 77 -10.40 4.08 -35.66
C GLY A 77 -11.47 4.43 -34.60
N GLU A 78 -12.72 4.10 -34.89
CA GLU A 78 -13.82 4.40 -33.99
C GLU A 78 -13.58 3.92 -32.54
N PRO A 79 -14.20 4.60 -31.54
CA PRO A 79 -14.18 4.10 -30.18
C PRO A 79 -14.60 2.64 -30.17
N GLU A 80 -13.85 1.80 -29.46
CA GLU A 80 -14.26 0.41 -29.24
C GLU A 80 -15.72 0.41 -28.75
N PRO A 81 -16.59 -0.45 -29.31
CA PRO A 81 -17.95 -0.55 -28.82
C PRO A 81 -17.88 -0.86 -27.33
N VAL A 82 -18.53 -0.03 -26.52
CA VAL A 82 -18.56 -0.21 -25.06
C VAL A 82 -19.09 -1.61 -24.80
N ARG A 83 -18.20 -2.50 -24.34
CA ARG A 83 -18.56 -3.87 -24.03
C ARG A 83 -19.65 -3.82 -22.97
N GLU A 84 -20.84 -4.31 -23.30
CA GLU A 84 -21.97 -4.30 -22.37
C GLU A 84 -21.59 -5.07 -21.12
N GLU A 85 -21.48 -4.36 -19.98
CA GLU A 85 -21.11 -4.96 -18.71
C GLU A 85 -22.13 -6.06 -18.35
N SER A 86 -21.65 -7.25 -18.02
CA SER A 86 -22.54 -8.33 -17.62
C SER A 86 -23.32 -7.95 -16.36
N PRO A 87 -24.53 -8.49 -16.13
CA PRO A 87 -25.27 -8.26 -14.88
C PRO A 87 -24.45 -8.56 -13.62
N PHE A 88 -23.55 -9.54 -13.69
CA PHE A 88 -22.65 -9.91 -12.60
C PHE A 88 -21.59 -8.84 -12.32
N GLU A 89 -20.97 -8.27 -13.36
CA GLU A 89 -19.98 -7.19 -13.22
C GLU A 89 -20.61 -5.91 -12.67
N ARG A 90 -21.82 -5.56 -13.15
CA ARG A 90 -22.59 -4.43 -12.60
C ARG A 90 -22.88 -4.61 -11.12
N MET A 91 -23.31 -5.82 -10.72
CA MET A 91 -23.57 -6.12 -9.30
C MET A 91 -22.28 -6.08 -8.45
N ARG A 92 -21.16 -6.60 -8.96
CA ARG A 92 -19.85 -6.52 -8.29
C ARG A 92 -19.41 -5.06 -8.10
N ARG A 93 -19.54 -4.23 -9.12
CA ARG A 93 -19.20 -2.80 -9.09
C ARG A 93 -20.10 -2.04 -8.11
N ALA A 94 -21.41 -2.28 -8.14
CA ALA A 94 -22.35 -1.68 -7.20
C ALA A 94 -22.02 -2.06 -5.75
N ARG A 95 -21.68 -3.33 -5.49
CA ARG A 95 -21.28 -3.79 -4.16
C ARG A 95 -19.96 -3.18 -3.69
N ALA A 96 -19.00 -2.99 -4.60
CA ALA A 96 -17.74 -2.30 -4.30
C ALA A 96 -17.98 -0.83 -3.95
N ALA A 97 -18.82 -0.13 -4.73
CA ALA A 97 -19.20 1.25 -4.46
C ALA A 97 -19.92 1.40 -3.11
N ALA A 98 -20.86 0.50 -2.80
CA ALA A 98 -21.55 0.49 -1.51
C ALA A 98 -20.59 0.29 -0.33
N ARG A 99 -19.59 -0.57 -0.47
CA ARG A 99 -18.54 -0.77 0.55
C ARG A 99 -17.67 0.48 0.71
N ALA A 100 -17.27 1.12 -0.38
CA ALA A 100 -16.50 2.35 -0.33
C ALA A 100 -17.27 3.47 0.36
N HIS A 101 -18.56 3.62 0.06
CA HIS A 101 -19.44 4.58 0.72
C HIS A 101 -19.56 4.30 2.22
N ALA A 102 -19.80 3.03 2.61
CA ALA A 102 -19.88 2.64 4.01
C ALA A 102 -18.57 2.92 4.78
N PHE A 103 -17.42 2.70 4.13
CA PHE A 103 -16.12 3.03 4.71
C PHE A 103 -15.94 4.54 4.92
N GLN A 104 -16.26 5.36 3.91
CA GLN A 104 -16.21 6.82 4.01
C GLN A 104 -17.12 7.35 5.12
N GLU A 105 -18.33 6.79 5.24
CA GLU A 105 -19.26 7.17 6.29
C GLU A 105 -18.75 6.79 7.69
N SER A 106 -18.12 5.61 7.82
CA SER A 106 -17.46 5.17 9.04
C SER A 106 -16.31 6.11 9.45
N GLU A 107 -15.46 6.49 8.51
CA GLU A 107 -14.36 7.43 8.76
C GLU A 107 -14.90 8.79 9.23
N ARG A 108 -15.95 9.31 8.57
CA ARG A 108 -16.58 10.56 8.99
C ARG A 108 -17.11 10.51 10.42
N ARG A 109 -17.77 9.40 10.79
CA ARG A 109 -18.25 9.20 12.17
C ARG A 109 -17.10 9.12 13.16
N ALA A 110 -16.01 8.46 12.81
CA ALA A 110 -14.82 8.39 13.65
C ALA A 110 -14.17 9.76 13.83
N ASP A 111 -14.12 10.60 12.79
CA ASP A 111 -13.65 11.99 12.88
C ASP A 111 -14.54 12.85 13.78
N GLU A 112 -15.86 12.74 13.63
CA GLU A 112 -16.82 13.42 14.50
C GLU A 112 -16.62 13.02 15.97
N ASP A 113 -16.44 11.74 16.26
CA ASP A 113 -16.20 11.25 17.63
C ASP A 113 -14.84 11.72 18.17
N ARG A 114 -13.78 11.70 17.36
CA ARG A 114 -12.48 12.26 17.72
C ARG A 114 -12.58 13.75 18.05
N ALA A 115 -13.35 14.51 17.28
CA ALA A 115 -13.57 15.93 17.52
C ALA A 115 -14.34 16.18 18.83
N ARG A 116 -15.41 15.41 19.09
CA ARG A 116 -16.15 15.45 20.37
C ARG A 116 -15.25 15.15 21.55
N PHE A 117 -14.42 14.11 21.44
CA PHE A 117 -13.47 13.74 22.48
C PHE A 117 -12.47 14.86 22.76
N ARG A 118 -11.86 15.45 21.72
CA ARG A 118 -10.93 16.57 21.89
C ARG A 118 -11.59 17.77 22.55
N ALA A 119 -12.79 18.13 22.13
CA ALA A 119 -13.53 19.24 22.73
C ALA A 119 -13.86 18.99 24.21
N ALA A 120 -14.26 17.76 24.55
CA ALA A 120 -14.52 17.35 25.94
C ALA A 120 -13.22 17.36 26.78
N TRP A 121 -12.10 16.93 26.20
CA TRP A 121 -10.79 16.97 26.84
C TRP A 121 -10.35 18.40 27.12
N GLU A 122 -10.41 19.31 26.15
CA GLU A 122 -10.08 20.73 26.32
C GLU A 122 -10.99 21.45 27.33
N ASP A 123 -12.25 21.07 27.39
CA ASP A 123 -13.20 21.55 28.39
C ASP A 123 -12.86 21.04 29.80
N ALA A 124 -12.44 19.79 29.95
CA ALA A 124 -11.91 19.25 31.20
C ALA A 124 -10.62 19.96 31.65
N LEU A 125 -9.69 20.20 30.72
CA LEU A 125 -8.48 20.99 30.97
C LEU A 125 -8.82 22.41 31.45
N ARG A 126 -9.76 23.10 30.78
CA ARG A 126 -10.21 24.45 31.18
C ARG A 126 -10.88 24.48 32.55
N ARG A 127 -11.61 23.41 32.91
CA ARG A 127 -12.18 23.24 34.26
C ARG A 127 -11.12 22.99 35.34
N GLY A 128 -9.86 22.76 34.95
CA GLY A 128 -8.75 22.57 35.89
C GLY A 128 -8.78 21.21 36.58
N LEU A 129 -9.37 20.19 35.96
CA LEU A 129 -9.35 18.80 36.45
C LEU A 129 -7.91 18.23 36.55
N ASP A 130 -6.94 18.85 35.88
CA ASP A 130 -5.52 18.52 36.04
C ASP A 130 -4.92 19.01 37.37
N ARG A 131 -5.55 19.97 38.06
CA ARG A 131 -5.07 20.40 39.39
C ARG A 131 -5.27 19.34 40.47
N GLU A 132 -6.17 18.38 40.25
CA GLU A 132 -6.32 17.20 41.13
C GLU A 132 -5.38 16.04 40.72
N GLU A 133 -4.76 16.07 39.54
CA GLU A 133 -3.76 15.06 39.10
C GLU A 133 -2.31 15.47 39.42
N GLU A 134 -2.01 16.75 39.65
CA GLU A 134 -0.69 17.20 40.12
C GLU A 134 -0.42 16.85 41.59
N GLU A 135 -1.45 16.69 42.42
CA GLU A 135 -1.28 15.99 43.70
C GLU A 135 -1.42 14.48 43.45
N PRO A 136 -0.35 13.68 43.53
CA PRO A 136 -0.52 12.24 43.51
C PRO A 136 -1.42 11.91 44.72
N PRO A 137 -2.61 11.30 44.54
CA PRO A 137 -3.29 10.73 45.67
C PRO A 137 -2.40 9.58 46.14
N ALA A 138 -1.57 9.84 47.14
CA ALA A 138 -0.71 8.88 47.84
C ALA A 138 -1.52 7.74 48.51
N ARG A 139 -2.81 7.58 48.17
CA ARG A 139 -3.77 6.60 48.67
C ARG A 139 -4.70 6.01 47.59
N ARG A 140 -4.41 6.14 46.28
CA ARG A 140 -5.15 5.42 45.22
C ARG A 140 -4.32 4.41 44.43
N ALA A 141 -3.13 4.03 44.92
CA ALA A 141 -2.33 2.92 44.38
C ALA A 141 -2.92 1.51 44.66
N GLY A 142 -4.24 1.38 44.85
CA GLY A 142 -4.90 0.13 45.21
C GLY A 142 -6.19 -0.21 44.45
N GLN A 143 -6.71 0.69 43.62
CA GLN A 143 -7.91 0.41 42.82
C GLN A 143 -7.71 0.88 41.39
N GLY A 144 -6.77 0.23 40.69
CA GLY A 144 -6.85 0.18 39.25
C GLY A 144 -8.21 -0.42 38.87
N PHE A 145 -8.97 0.28 38.03
CA PHE A 145 -10.11 -0.32 37.36
C PHE A 145 -9.58 -1.48 36.52
N VAL A 146 -9.58 -2.68 37.09
CA VAL A 146 -9.16 -3.89 36.38
C VAL A 146 -10.23 -4.14 35.33
N TRP A 147 -10.01 -3.63 34.12
CA TRP A 147 -10.79 -4.05 32.97
C TRP A 147 -10.52 -5.55 32.75
N ARG A 148 -11.35 -6.39 33.38
CA ARG A 148 -11.29 -7.84 33.22
C ARG A 148 -11.89 -8.16 31.86
N SER A 149 -11.05 -8.15 30.82
CA SER A 149 -11.38 -8.84 29.57
C SER A 149 -11.93 -10.22 29.92
N ARG A 150 -13.15 -10.54 29.50
CA ARG A 150 -13.74 -11.88 29.70
C ARG A 150 -13.06 -12.95 28.82
N ARG A 151 -12.12 -12.55 27.96
CA ARG A 151 -11.30 -13.42 27.11
C ARG A 151 -9.91 -13.63 27.72
N ARG A 152 -9.84 -13.95 29.02
CA ARG A 152 -8.56 -14.35 29.60
C ARG A 152 -8.19 -15.71 29.03
N LEU A 153 -6.98 -15.83 28.48
CA LEU A 153 -6.39 -17.13 28.21
C LEU A 153 -6.39 -17.91 29.53
N GLU A 154 -6.67 -19.21 29.46
CA GLU A 154 -6.66 -20.06 30.64
C GLU A 154 -5.25 -19.99 31.30
N PRO A 155 -5.14 -19.89 32.64
CA PRO A 155 -3.86 -19.63 33.32
C PRO A 155 -2.71 -20.57 32.91
N VAL A 156 -2.98 -21.87 32.73
CA VAL A 156 -1.97 -22.84 32.29
C VAL A 156 -1.56 -22.62 30.85
N GLN A 157 -2.49 -22.33 29.94
CA GLN A 157 -2.18 -21.95 28.56
C GLN A 157 -1.36 -20.66 28.51
N HIS A 158 -1.72 -19.67 29.33
CA HIS A 158 -1.01 -18.39 29.40
C HIS A 158 0.43 -18.59 29.90
N ALA A 159 0.60 -19.37 30.97
CA ALA A 159 1.92 -19.73 31.50
C ALA A 159 2.76 -20.49 30.47
N THR A 160 2.14 -21.40 29.71
CA THR A 160 2.83 -22.19 28.67
C THR A 160 3.40 -21.30 27.57
N VAL A 161 2.61 -20.33 27.08
CA VAL A 161 3.08 -19.36 26.09
C VAL A 161 4.24 -18.54 26.66
N LEU A 162 4.12 -18.02 27.88
CA LEU A 162 5.18 -17.23 28.50
C LEU A 162 6.47 -18.04 28.68
N LEU A 163 6.37 -19.31 29.07
CA LEU A 163 7.52 -20.20 29.26
C LEU A 163 8.25 -20.58 27.96
N ASN A 164 7.56 -20.53 26.82
CA ASN A 164 8.12 -20.86 25.51
C ASN A 164 8.65 -19.63 24.77
N GLU A 165 7.88 -18.53 24.81
CA GLU A 165 8.17 -17.34 24.01
C GLU A 165 9.05 -16.32 24.75
N THR A 166 9.13 -16.39 26.08
CA THR A 166 9.85 -15.39 26.89
C THR A 166 10.97 -16.01 27.74
N ARG A 167 11.83 -15.14 28.27
CA ARG A 167 12.88 -15.48 29.26
C ARG A 167 12.55 -14.99 30.67
N LEU A 168 11.27 -14.76 30.96
CA LEU A 168 10.84 -14.26 32.26
C LEU A 168 11.16 -15.27 33.39
N PRO A 169 11.51 -14.80 34.60
CA PRO A 169 11.70 -15.67 35.74
C PRO A 169 10.38 -16.29 36.20
N PHE A 170 10.44 -17.49 36.79
CA PHE A 170 9.25 -18.24 37.20
C PHE A 170 8.34 -17.49 38.20
N SER A 171 8.91 -16.63 39.04
CA SER A 171 8.12 -15.76 39.94
C SER A 171 7.26 -14.77 39.17
N GLU A 172 7.80 -14.15 38.14
CA GLU A 172 7.08 -13.13 37.36
C GLU A 172 5.96 -13.77 36.52
N ILE A 173 6.21 -14.97 35.97
CA ILE A 173 5.16 -15.75 35.28
C ILE A 173 4.05 -16.16 36.25
N ALA A 174 4.40 -16.57 37.48
CA ALA A 174 3.43 -16.91 38.52
C ALA A 174 2.54 -15.71 38.89
N GLU A 175 3.13 -14.53 39.05
CA GLU A 175 2.40 -13.28 39.33
C GLU A 175 1.46 -12.87 38.18
N ILE A 176 1.91 -12.99 36.92
CA ILE A 176 1.10 -12.64 35.74
C ILE A 176 -0.09 -13.59 35.55
N THR A 177 0.13 -14.89 35.79
CA THR A 177 -0.85 -15.94 35.50
C THR A 177 -1.73 -16.30 36.71
N GLY A 178 -1.31 -15.91 37.92
CA GLY A 178 -1.98 -16.28 39.17
C GLY A 178 -1.76 -17.74 39.56
N LEU A 179 -0.78 -18.42 38.97
CA LEU A 179 -0.40 -19.79 39.31
C LEU A 179 0.63 -19.82 40.44
N ASP A 180 0.67 -20.92 41.19
CA ASP A 180 1.75 -21.15 42.15
C ASP A 180 3.11 -21.30 41.43
N ARG A 181 4.18 -20.80 42.06
CA ARG A 181 5.53 -20.81 41.46
C ARG A 181 5.99 -22.22 41.11
N TYR A 182 5.68 -23.22 41.96
CA TYR A 182 6.06 -24.61 41.70
C TYR A 182 5.19 -25.24 40.62
N ALA A 183 3.94 -24.80 40.45
CA ALA A 183 3.10 -25.19 39.32
C ALA A 183 3.70 -24.73 37.98
N VAL A 184 4.24 -23.51 37.91
CA VAL A 184 4.95 -22.99 36.73
C VAL A 184 6.23 -23.79 36.44
N VAL A 185 7.01 -24.12 37.48
CA VAL A 185 8.21 -24.98 37.33
C VAL A 185 7.81 -26.38 36.82
N GLY A 186 6.77 -26.98 37.39
CA GLY A 186 6.25 -28.27 36.95
C GLY A 186 5.78 -28.25 35.49
N LEU A 187 5.15 -27.16 35.04
CA LEU A 187 4.80 -26.97 33.63
C LEU A 187 6.05 -26.89 32.74
N LYS A 188 7.09 -26.16 33.16
CA LYS A 188 8.35 -26.08 32.40
C LYS A 188 9.05 -27.43 32.28
N LEU A 189 8.98 -28.27 33.32
CA LEU A 189 9.51 -29.63 33.28
C LEU A 189 8.73 -30.51 32.31
N LYS A 190 7.39 -30.50 32.37
CA LYS A 190 6.53 -31.25 31.44
C LYS A 190 6.74 -30.87 29.98
N LEU A 191 7.06 -29.61 29.69
CA LEU A 191 7.36 -29.13 28.33
C LEU A 191 8.70 -29.66 27.80
N ARG A 192 9.62 -30.09 28.67
CA ARG A 192 10.89 -30.70 28.24
C ARG A 192 10.72 -32.14 27.78
N ASP A 193 9.76 -32.87 28.36
CA ASP A 193 9.50 -34.28 28.03
C ASP A 193 8.76 -34.46 26.69
N VAL A 194 8.34 -33.37 26.06
CA VAL A 194 7.58 -33.34 24.79
C VAL A 194 8.48 -33.04 23.58
N ILE A 195 9.79 -32.83 23.80
CA ILE A 195 10.82 -32.64 22.77
C ILE A 195 11.72 -33.89 22.75
#